data_AF-A0A7K6P1B2-F1
#
_entry.id   AF-A0A7K6P1B2-F1
#
_cell.length_a   1.000
_cell.length_b   1.000
_cell.length_c   1.000
_cell.angle_alpha   90.00
_cell.angle_beta   90.00
_cell.angle_gamma   90.00
#
_symmetry.space_group_name_H-M   'P 1'
#
loop_
_entity.id
_entity.type
_entity.pdbx_description
1 polymer ?
#
loop_
_entity_poly.entity_id
_entity_poly.type
_entity_poly.pdbx_seq_one_letter_code
_entity_poly.pdbx_strand_id
1 'polypeptide(L)'
;YLQLSQQHRDFYRDKSGTLYTVPYFVLPVKEKDRYPHPLDFPPLSTKTLWHLMRLSPTNLRGYQTFPSGKRVPSKERALRDSFFECRA
;
A
#
# COMPACT_ATOMS: atom_id res chain seq x y z
N TYR A 1 10.66 12.15 -1.76
CA TYR A 1 9.32 12.73 -1.98
C TYR A 1 8.86 13.64 -0.85
N LEU A 2 8.85 13.19 0.42
CA LEU A 2 8.39 14.02 1.56
C LEU A 2 9.20 15.30 1.82
N GLN A 3 10.53 15.28 1.70
CA GLN A 3 11.33 16.50 1.94
C GLN A 3 11.05 17.61 0.91
N LEU A 4 10.87 17.23 -0.36
CA LEU A 4 10.67 18.19 -1.45
C LEU A 4 9.27 18.82 -1.39
N SER A 5 8.25 18.05 -1.00
CA SER A 5 6.91 18.60 -0.75
C SER A 5 6.86 19.53 0.47
N GLN A 6 7.65 19.27 1.51
CA GLN A 6 7.77 20.19 2.66
C GLN A 6 8.48 21.49 2.26
N GLN A 7 9.54 21.42 1.46
CA GLN A 7 10.25 22.60 0.93
C GLN A 7 9.33 23.51 0.10
N HIS A 8 8.50 22.92 -0.77
CA HIS A 8 7.52 23.69 -1.54
C HIS A 8 6.49 24.38 -0.63
N ARG A 9 6.09 23.74 0.47
CA ARG A 9 5.14 24.33 1.43
C ARG A 9 5.73 25.53 2.16
N ASP A 10 7.00 25.43 2.57
CA ASP A 10 7.73 26.53 3.19
C ASP A 10 7.93 27.71 2.24
N PHE A 11 8.04 27.45 0.93
CA PHE A 11 8.15 28.50 -0.08
C PHE A 11 6.90 29.38 -0.17
N TYR A 12 5.70 28.78 -0.08
CA TYR A 12 4.42 29.50 -0.10
C TYR A 12 4.03 30.10 1.25
N ARG A 13 4.82 29.86 2.30
CA ARG A 13 4.57 30.46 3.61
C ARG A 13 4.87 31.95 3.54
N ASP A 14 3.95 32.76 4.03
CA ASP A 14 4.14 34.21 4.07
C ASP A 14 5.38 34.55 4.91
N LYS A 15 6.32 35.29 4.31
CA LYS A 15 7.55 35.77 4.95
C LYS A 15 7.41 37.18 5.51
N SER A 16 6.35 37.90 5.11
CA SER A 16 6.11 39.29 5.51
C SER A 16 5.43 39.41 6.88
N GLY A 17 4.82 38.33 7.38
CA GLY A 17 4.14 38.29 8.67
C GLY A 17 2.81 39.05 8.70
N THR A 18 2.31 39.47 7.54
CA THR A 18 1.11 40.31 7.43
C THR A 18 -0.14 39.50 7.10
N LEU A 19 0.00 38.29 6.56
CA LEU A 19 -1.12 37.43 6.20
C LEU A 19 -1.44 36.41 7.30
N TYR A 20 -2.71 36.36 7.69
CA TYR A 20 -3.23 35.33 8.58
C TYR A 20 -3.08 33.95 7.94
N THR A 21 -2.46 33.03 8.68
CA THR A 21 -2.25 31.66 8.20
C THR A 21 -3.58 30.91 8.19
N VAL A 22 -4.01 30.47 7.01
CA VAL A 22 -5.25 29.70 6.86
C VAL A 22 -5.06 28.29 7.42
N PRO A 23 -5.87 27.82 8.40
CA PRO A 23 -5.66 26.56 9.10
C PRO A 23 -5.57 25.32 8.20
N TYR A 24 -6.28 25.35 7.06
CA TYR A 24 -6.31 24.25 6.10
C TYR A 24 -4.94 23.97 5.45
N PHE A 25 -4.10 25.00 5.32
CA PHE A 25 -2.76 24.89 4.74
C PHE A 25 -1.66 24.72 5.79
N VAL A 26 -2.01 24.56 7.07
CA VAL A 26 -1.07 24.24 8.13
C VAL A 26 -1.12 22.74 8.40
N LEU A 27 -0.01 22.04 8.20
CA LEU A 27 0.08 20.66 8.67
C LEU A 27 0.02 20.67 10.20
N PRO A 28 -0.83 19.85 10.82
CA PRO A 28 -0.83 19.71 12.27
C PRO A 28 0.58 19.34 12.74
N VAL A 29 1.09 20.04 13.75
CA VAL A 29 2.43 19.76 14.33
C VAL A 29 2.56 18.30 14.78
N LYS A 30 1.42 17.67 15.12
CA LYS A 30 1.29 16.27 15.54
C LYS A 30 0.86 15.31 14.42
N GLU A 31 0.98 15.69 13.15
CA GLU A 31 0.58 14.82 12.04
C GLU A 31 1.40 13.52 12.03
N LYS A 32 2.70 13.58 12.32
CA LYS A 32 3.53 12.37 12.47
C LYS A 32 3.09 11.48 13.64
N ASP A 33 2.64 12.08 14.75
CA ASP A 33 2.18 11.32 15.92
C ASP A 33 0.80 10.68 15.65
N ARG A 34 -0.05 11.36 14.88
CA ARG A 34 -1.41 10.89 14.54
C ARG A 34 -1.42 9.94 13.34
N TYR A 35 -0.53 10.16 12.39
CA TYR A 35 -0.38 9.42 11.13
C TYR A 35 1.11 9.16 10.90
N PRO A 36 1.68 8.15 11.58
CA PRO A 36 3.08 7.78 11.38
C PRO A 36 3.34 7.44 9.92
N HIS A 37 4.53 7.76 9.43
CA HIS A 37 4.86 7.46 8.04
C HIS A 37 4.78 5.94 7.83
N PRO A 38 4.20 5.46 6.71
CA PRO A 38 4.16 4.03 6.43
C PRO A 38 5.51 3.29 6.41
N LEU A 39 6.64 4.01 6.40
CA LEU A 39 7.98 3.43 6.51
C LEU A 39 8.54 3.48 7.95
N ASP A 40 7.88 4.18 8.86
CA ASP A 40 8.24 4.29 10.28
C ASP A 40 7.58 3.18 11.12
N PHE A 41 6.83 2.27 10.49
CA PHE A 41 6.26 1.13 11.22
C PHE A 41 7.36 0.21 11.75
N PRO A 42 7.21 -0.32 12.98
CA PRO A 42 8.11 -1.34 13.47
C PRO A 42 8.10 -2.55 12.52
N PRO A 43 9.20 -3.32 12.45
CA PRO A 43 9.26 -4.50 11.61
C PRO A 43 8.07 -5.41 11.92
N LEU A 44 7.41 -5.89 10.86
CA LEU A 44 6.24 -6.74 10.98
C LEU A 44 6.56 -8.00 11.77
N SER A 45 5.61 -8.47 12.58
CA SER A 45 5.75 -9.76 13.25
C SER A 45 6.01 -10.87 12.21
N THR A 46 6.74 -11.91 12.61
CA THR A 46 7.01 -13.07 11.75
C THR A 46 5.73 -13.71 11.21
N LYS A 47 4.67 -13.75 12.04
CA LYS A 47 3.33 -14.23 11.64
C LYS A 47 2.73 -13.34 10.56
N THR A 48 2.76 -12.02 10.72
CA THR A 48 2.20 -11.06 9.75
C THR A 48 2.96 -11.12 8.43
N LEU A 49 4.30 -11.13 8.50
CA LEU A 49 5.15 -11.27 7.33
C LEU A 49 4.87 -12.57 6.57
N TRP A 50 4.69 -13.70 7.28
CA TRP A 50 4.35 -14.98 6.66
C TRP A 50 2.98 -14.96 5.96
N HIS A 51 1.99 -14.26 6.52
CA HIS A 51 0.69 -14.08 5.85
C HIS A 51 0.82 -13.23 4.59
N LEU A 52 1.52 -12.09 4.65
CA LEU A 52 1.74 -11.22 3.49
C LEU A 52 2.50 -11.92 2.38
N MET A 53 3.57 -12.65 2.72
CA MET A 53 4.35 -13.38 1.74
C MET A 53 3.50 -14.41 1.00
N ARG A 54 2.64 -15.17 1.68
CA ARG A 54 1.74 -16.14 1.00
C ARG A 54 0.73 -15.50 0.06
N LEU A 55 0.34 -14.26 0.32
CA LEU A 55 -0.57 -13.49 -0.53
C LEU A 55 0.17 -12.73 -1.63
N SER A 56 1.51 -12.68 -1.59
CA SER A 56 2.31 -12.03 -2.62
C SER A 56 2.01 -12.64 -3.99
N PRO A 57 1.88 -11.82 -5.05
CA PRO A 57 1.76 -12.29 -6.42
C PRO A 57 2.87 -13.27 -6.82
N THR A 58 4.08 -13.11 -6.26
CA THR A 58 5.23 -14.00 -6.50
C THR A 58 5.09 -15.38 -5.85
N ASN A 59 4.24 -15.53 -4.84
CA ASN A 59 3.94 -16.79 -4.16
C ASN A 59 2.62 -17.42 -4.62
N LEU A 60 1.97 -16.85 -5.63
CA LEU A 60 0.84 -17.49 -6.29
C LEU A 60 1.32 -18.83 -6.85
N ARG A 61 0.80 -19.93 -6.29
CA ARG A 61 1.13 -21.26 -6.79
C ARG A 61 0.69 -21.35 -8.25
N GLY A 62 1.67 -21.48 -9.15
CA GLY A 62 1.42 -21.67 -10.59
C GLY A 62 0.78 -23.01 -10.95
N TYR A 63 0.35 -23.80 -9.96
CA TYR A 63 -0.30 -25.09 -10.12
C TYR A 63 -1.39 -25.26 -9.06
N GLN A 64 -2.43 -25.98 -9.43
CA GLN A 64 -3.49 -26.43 -8.54
C GLN A 64 -3.70 -27.92 -8.73
N THR A 65 -4.21 -28.58 -7.70
CA THR A 65 -4.49 -30.01 -7.68
C THR A 65 -5.94 -30.24 -7.29
N PHE A 66 -6.63 -31.14 -7.99
CA PHE A 66 -7.94 -31.64 -7.58
C PHE A 66 -7.82 -32.40 -6.25
N PRO A 67 -8.92 -32.56 -5.48
CA PRO A 67 -8.93 -33.42 -4.29
C PRO A 67 -8.46 -34.86 -4.56
N SER A 68 -8.60 -35.33 -5.80
CA SER A 68 -8.09 -36.60 -6.29
C SER A 68 -6.56 -36.66 -6.47
N GLY A 69 -5.83 -35.57 -6.21
CA GLY A 69 -4.37 -35.49 -6.37
C GLY A 69 -3.90 -35.19 -7.80
N LYS A 70 -4.80 -35.11 -8.78
CA LYS A 70 -4.46 -34.77 -10.18
C LYS A 70 -4.23 -33.27 -10.36
N ARG A 71 -3.17 -32.88 -11.09
CA ARG A 71 -2.90 -31.47 -11.39
C ARG A 71 -3.92 -30.92 -12.40
N VAL A 72 -4.38 -29.70 -12.17
CA VAL A 72 -5.27 -28.98 -13.08
C VAL A 72 -4.45 -28.44 -14.27
N PRO A 73 -4.84 -28.73 -15.52
CA PRO A 73 -4.20 -28.18 -16.71
C PRO A 73 -4.17 -26.64 -16.70
N SER A 74 -3.15 -26.05 -17.31
CA SER A 74 -3.01 -24.58 -17.42
C SER A 74 -4.21 -23.94 -18.13
N LYS A 75 -4.73 -24.57 -19.19
CA LYS A 75 -5.88 -24.08 -19.97
C LYS A 75 -7.16 -23.97 -19.13
N GLU A 76 -7.47 -24.99 -18.34
CA GLU A 76 -8.65 -24.98 -17.47
C GLU A 76 -8.54 -23.91 -16.37
N ARG A 77 -7.34 -23.74 -15.81
CA ARG A 77 -7.08 -22.66 -14.84
C ARG A 77 -7.30 -21.29 -15.46
N ALA A 78 -6.74 -21.04 -16.64
CA ALA A 78 -6.89 -19.75 -17.32
C ALA A 78 -8.35 -19.43 -17.66
N LEU A 79 -9.13 -20.43 -18.11
CA LEU A 79 -10.56 -20.25 -18.38
C LEU A 79 -11.33 -19.88 -17.11
N ARG A 80 -11.07 -20.58 -16.00
CA ARG A 80 -11.67 -20.24 -14.70
C ARG A 80 -11.28 -18.83 -14.26
N ASP A 81 -9.99 -18.50 -14.30
CA ASP A 81 -9.51 -17.20 -13.81
C ASP A 81 -10.15 -16.05 -14.61
N SER A 82 -10.26 -16.19 -15.94
CA SER A 82 -10.95 -15.22 -16.81
C SER A 82 -12.43 -15.01 -16.46
N PHE A 83 -13.12 -16.06 -16.01
CA PHE A 83 -14.52 -15.97 -15.58
C PHE A 83 -14.71 -15.07 -14.36
N PHE A 84 -13.74 -15.08 -13.43
CA PHE A 84 -13.81 -14.25 -12.22
C PHE A 84 -13.31 -12.82 -12.45
N GLU A 85 -12.32 -12.63 -13.33
CA GLU A 85 -11.83 -11.30 -13.71
C GLU A 85 -12.92 -10.43 -14.36
N CYS A 86 -13.80 -11.01 -15.17
CA CYS A 86 -14.90 -10.27 -15.80
C CYS A 86 -16.07 -9.90 -14.86
N ARG A 87 -15.98 -10.23 -13.57
CA ARG A 87 -17.02 -9.96 -12.56
C ARG A 87 -16.63 -8.94 -11.48
N ALA A 88 -15.37 -8.50 -11.46
CA ALA A 88 -14.86 -7.49 -10.53
C ALA A 88 -14.96 -6.08 -11.15
#